data_AF-A0A938WZ89-F1
#
_entry.id   AF-A0A938WZ89-F1
#
_cell.length_a   1.000
_cell.length_b   1.000
_cell.length_c   1.000
_cell.angle_alpha   90.00
_cell.angle_beta   90.00
_cell.angle_gamma   90.00
#
_symmetry.space_group_name_H-M   'P 1'
#
loop_
_entity.id
_entity.type
_entity.pdbx_description
1 polymer ?
#
loop_
_entity_poly.entity_id
_entity_poly.type
_entity_poly.pdbx_seq_one_letter_code
_entity_poly.pdbx_strand_id
1 'polypeptide(L)'
;IQSLLNQGAPVDSFGVGTKLATCYDQPALGCVYKLAAHRASADDPWTPVLKLSEQPYKRTIPGIQKVRRYVDETGSPVCDMIYDESYIEGDGTTLVAVNDAALVTSVRDLSYHELLQPVVRDGAAAAPRESIEAARARCKDALDALDPVYKRFLYPQSYMVG
;
A
#
# COMPACT_ATOMS: atom_id res chain seq x y z
N ILE A 1 -10.65 26.00 -1.52
CA ILE A 1 -11.68 25.33 -0.70
C ILE A 1 -11.45 25.61 0.78
N GLN A 2 -10.37 25.11 1.41
CA GLN A 2 -10.14 25.33 2.86
C GLN A 2 -10.22 26.81 3.29
N SER A 3 -9.62 27.73 2.52
CA SER A 3 -9.70 29.17 2.81
C SER A 3 -11.14 29.71 2.82
N LEU A 4 -12.02 29.23 1.94
CA LEU A 4 -13.42 29.67 1.88
C LEU A 4 -14.20 29.14 3.08
N LEU A 5 -13.97 27.88 3.44
CA LEU A 5 -14.57 27.25 4.62
C LEU A 5 -14.14 27.99 5.91
N ASN A 6 -12.86 28.29 6.05
CA ASN A 6 -12.32 29.02 7.20
C ASN A 6 -12.85 30.46 7.32
N GLN A 7 -13.23 31.07 6.20
CA GLN A 7 -13.81 32.41 6.16
C GLN A 7 -15.33 32.41 6.37
N GLY A 8 -15.96 31.24 6.56
CA GLY A 8 -17.41 31.13 6.73
C GLY A 8 -18.21 31.49 5.49
N ALA A 9 -17.65 31.27 4.30
CA ALA A 9 -18.35 31.56 3.04
C ALA A 9 -19.66 30.74 2.96
N PRO A 10 -20.82 31.37 2.63
CA PRO A 10 -22.11 30.69 2.55
C PRO A 10 -22.24 29.90 1.25
N VAL A 11 -21.52 28.77 1.17
CA VAL A 11 -21.46 27.91 -0.02
C VAL A 11 -21.84 26.48 0.37
N ASP A 12 -22.85 25.93 -0.31
CA ASP A 12 -23.37 24.57 -0.03
C ASP A 12 -22.70 23.47 -0.86
N SER A 13 -22.00 23.83 -1.96
CA SER A 13 -21.38 22.85 -2.86
C SER A 13 -20.15 23.40 -3.58
N PHE A 14 -19.21 22.49 -3.90
CA PHE A 14 -17.99 22.81 -4.66
C PHE A 14 -17.93 21.99 -5.94
N GLY A 15 -17.97 22.66 -7.09
CA GLY A 15 -17.61 22.06 -8.38
C GLY A 15 -16.11 22.21 -8.63
N VAL A 16 -15.38 21.10 -8.75
CA VAL A 16 -13.93 21.10 -8.99
C VAL A 16 -13.63 20.46 -10.35
N GLY A 17 -13.17 21.26 -11.30
CA GLY A 17 -12.82 20.82 -12.65
C GLY A 17 -11.34 20.44 -12.78
N THR A 18 -10.60 21.25 -13.54
CA THR A 18 -9.22 20.97 -13.99
C THR A 18 -8.30 20.46 -12.90
N LYS A 19 -8.26 21.11 -11.73
CA LYS A 19 -7.33 20.72 -10.65
C LYS A 19 -7.52 19.28 -10.17
N LEU A 20 -8.76 18.82 -10.06
CA LEU A 20 -9.07 17.46 -9.63
C LEU A 20 -8.85 16.47 -10.78
N ALA A 21 -9.37 16.77 -11.97
CA ALA A 21 -9.36 15.85 -13.10
C ALA A 21 -7.95 15.55 -13.63
N THR A 22 -7.02 16.51 -13.54
CA THR A 22 -5.66 16.36 -14.06
C THR A 22 -4.61 16.12 -12.98
N CYS A 23 -5.00 16.04 -11.70
CA CYS A 23 -4.07 16.07 -10.57
C CYS A 23 -3.04 17.19 -10.73
N TYR A 24 -3.50 18.43 -10.98
CA TYR A 24 -2.69 19.53 -11.56
C TYR A 24 -1.30 19.74 -10.94
N ASP A 25 -1.19 19.66 -9.61
CA ASP A 25 0.07 19.91 -8.91
C ASP A 25 1.07 18.73 -9.04
N GLN A 26 0.57 17.50 -9.27
CA GLN A 26 1.37 16.30 -9.50
C GLN A 26 0.61 15.33 -10.45
N PRO A 27 0.72 15.50 -11.78
CA PRO A 27 -0.08 14.76 -12.75
C PRO A 27 0.34 13.30 -12.95
N ALA A 28 1.35 12.82 -12.22
CA ALA A 28 1.87 11.46 -12.32
C ALA A 28 2.20 10.88 -10.94
N LEU A 29 1.80 9.62 -10.73
CA LEU A 29 2.03 8.88 -9.48
C LEU A 29 3.44 8.26 -9.39
N GLY A 30 4.11 8.01 -10.52
CA GLY A 30 5.46 7.44 -10.55
C GLY A 30 5.54 5.92 -10.38
N CYS A 31 4.45 5.18 -10.62
CA CYS A 31 4.44 3.72 -10.57
C CYS A 31 5.40 3.08 -11.58
N VAL A 32 5.99 1.95 -11.21
CA VAL A 32 6.90 1.17 -12.07
C VAL A 32 6.51 -0.31 -12.06
N TYR A 33 6.81 -1.01 -13.16
CA TYR A 33 6.75 -2.47 -13.25
C TYR A 33 8.18 -3.02 -13.32
N LYS A 34 8.49 -4.03 -12.50
CA LYS A 34 9.83 -4.64 -12.38
C LYS A 34 9.70 -6.15 -12.24
N LEU A 35 10.62 -6.87 -12.89
CA LEU A 35 10.81 -8.30 -12.63
C LEU A 35 11.42 -8.47 -11.23
N ALA A 36 10.79 -9.30 -10.39
CA ALA A 36 11.24 -9.58 -9.01
C ALA A 36 11.70 -11.03 -8.82
N ALA A 37 11.24 -11.96 -9.66
CA ALA A 37 11.73 -13.35 -9.72
C ALA A 37 11.45 -13.97 -11.10
N HIS A 38 12.21 -15.01 -11.46
CA HIS A 38 11.96 -15.84 -12.65
C HIS A 38 12.17 -17.33 -12.35
N ARG A 39 11.64 -18.21 -13.20
CA ARG A 39 11.90 -19.66 -13.17
C ARG A 39 11.98 -20.19 -14.61
N ALA A 40 12.75 -21.24 -14.85
CA ALA A 40 12.95 -21.77 -16.20
C ALA A 40 11.75 -22.61 -16.69
N SER A 41 11.11 -23.35 -15.78
CA SER A 41 9.88 -24.11 -16.02
C SER A 41 8.90 -23.96 -14.86
N ALA A 42 7.70 -24.53 -14.99
CA ALA A 42 6.69 -24.50 -13.93
C ALA A 42 7.08 -25.33 -12.69
N ASP A 43 7.97 -26.31 -12.87
CA ASP A 43 8.43 -27.23 -11.82
C ASP A 43 9.70 -26.72 -11.12
N ASP A 44 10.36 -25.70 -11.68
CA ASP A 44 11.56 -25.10 -11.10
C ASP A 44 11.21 -24.11 -9.98
N PRO A 45 12.07 -24.00 -8.94
CA PRO A 45 11.93 -22.98 -7.92
C PRO A 45 12.11 -21.57 -8.52
N TRP A 46 11.45 -20.59 -7.91
CA TRP A 46 11.64 -19.19 -8.25
C TRP A 46 13.06 -18.74 -7.88
N THR A 47 13.74 -18.08 -8.83
CA THR A 47 15.00 -17.38 -8.63
C THR A 47 14.70 -15.89 -8.43
N PRO A 48 14.95 -15.32 -7.23
CA PRO A 48 14.76 -13.89 -6.99
C PRO A 48 15.73 -13.04 -7.83
N VAL A 49 15.27 -11.87 -8.29
CA VAL A 49 16.10 -10.89 -8.98
C VAL A 49 16.02 -9.52 -8.33
N LEU A 50 17.20 -8.93 -8.14
CA LEU A 50 17.36 -7.61 -7.55
C LEU A 50 17.93 -6.65 -8.59
N LYS A 51 17.24 -5.54 -8.83
CA LYS A 51 17.80 -4.44 -9.60
C LYS A 51 18.60 -3.54 -8.67
N LEU A 52 19.91 -3.49 -8.88
CA LEU A 52 20.79 -2.56 -8.18
C LEU A 52 20.70 -1.16 -8.80
N SER A 53 20.88 -0.16 -7.96
CA SER A 53 20.93 1.24 -8.32
C SER A 53 21.91 1.95 -7.39
N GLU A 54 22.57 2.98 -7.89
CA GLU A 54 23.45 3.84 -7.07
C GLU A 54 22.69 4.46 -5.89
N GLN A 55 21.41 4.77 -6.08
CA GLN A 55 20.53 5.29 -5.05
C GLN A 55 19.82 4.15 -4.30
N PRO A 56 20.01 4.01 -2.97
CA PRO A 56 19.46 2.91 -2.19
C PRO A 56 17.94 2.76 -2.29
N TYR A 57 17.19 3.86 -2.29
CA TYR A 57 15.72 3.84 -2.41
C TYR A 57 15.20 3.36 -3.78
N LYS A 58 16.08 3.22 -4.79
CA LYS A 58 15.76 2.69 -6.13
C LYS A 58 16.08 1.20 -6.28
N ARG A 59 16.48 0.53 -5.19
CA ARG A 59 16.65 -0.93 -5.17
C ARG A 59 15.27 -1.57 -5.07
N THR A 60 15.04 -2.62 -5.84
CA THR A 60 13.79 -3.40 -5.76
C THR A 60 13.86 -4.36 -4.58
N ILE A 61 12.73 -4.72 -3.99
CA ILE A 61 12.68 -5.92 -3.15
C ILE A 61 12.62 -7.11 -4.13
N PRO A 62 13.41 -8.17 -3.97
CA PRO A 62 13.35 -9.35 -4.85
C PRO A 62 12.28 -10.36 -4.35
N GLY A 63 12.01 -11.40 -5.14
CA GLY A 63 11.14 -12.53 -4.73
C GLY A 63 9.68 -12.43 -5.15
N ILE A 64 8.89 -13.43 -4.74
CA ILE A 64 7.44 -13.50 -4.94
C ILE A 64 6.76 -12.86 -3.73
N GLN A 65 6.55 -11.55 -3.84
CA GLN A 65 6.07 -10.74 -2.73
C GLN A 65 4.56 -10.87 -2.51
N LYS A 66 4.20 -10.89 -1.24
CA LYS A 66 2.87 -10.65 -0.71
C LYS A 66 2.93 -9.46 0.25
N VAL A 67 1.77 -8.90 0.59
CA VAL A 67 1.67 -7.77 1.51
C VAL A 67 0.64 -8.08 2.59
N ARG A 68 1.06 -7.98 3.85
CA ARG A 68 0.20 -8.05 5.03
C ARG A 68 0.00 -6.65 5.58
N ARG A 69 -1.25 -6.28 5.85
CA ARG A 69 -1.58 -5.09 6.63
C ARG A 69 -1.87 -5.50 8.06
N TYR A 70 -1.07 -5.01 8.99
CA TYR A 70 -1.28 -5.22 10.41
C TYR A 70 -2.20 -4.14 10.97
N VAL A 71 -3.08 -4.55 11.87
CA VAL A 71 -4.05 -3.69 12.55
C VAL A 71 -3.90 -3.80 14.05
N ASP A 72 -4.21 -2.71 14.76
CA ASP A 72 -4.30 -2.71 16.21
C ASP A 72 -5.60 -3.39 16.72
N GLU A 73 -5.79 -3.41 18.03
CA GLU A 73 -6.96 -3.99 18.70
C GLU A 73 -8.29 -3.32 18.29
N THR A 74 -8.24 -2.09 17.77
CA THR A 74 -9.42 -1.36 17.27
C THR A 74 -9.72 -1.65 15.81
N GLY A 75 -8.84 -2.39 15.13
CA GLY A 75 -8.91 -2.67 13.69
C GLY A 75 -8.29 -1.57 12.81
N SER A 76 -7.61 -0.58 13.40
CA SER A 76 -6.94 0.50 12.65
C SER A 76 -5.62 0.00 12.05
N PRO A 77 -5.35 0.24 10.76
CA PRO A 77 -4.06 -0.08 10.14
C PRO A 77 -2.88 0.66 10.79
N VAL A 78 -1.83 -0.08 11.13
CA VAL A 78 -0.62 0.49 11.78
C VAL A 78 0.66 0.35 10.95
N CYS A 79 0.79 -0.73 10.17
CA CYS A 79 1.91 -0.93 9.26
C CYS A 79 1.58 -1.95 8.17
N ASP A 80 2.30 -1.90 7.05
CA ASP A 80 2.23 -2.91 5.99
C ASP A 80 3.59 -3.62 5.88
N MET A 81 3.58 -4.96 5.83
CA MET A 81 4.76 -5.80 5.66
C MET A 81 4.76 -6.46 4.29
N ILE A 82 5.82 -6.25 3.53
CA ILE A 82 6.17 -6.94 2.30
C ILE A 82 6.94 -8.19 2.70
N TYR A 83 6.51 -9.35 2.22
CA TYR A 83 7.17 -10.61 2.55
C TYR A 83 7.14 -11.59 1.39
N ASP A 84 8.10 -12.50 1.37
CA ASP A 84 8.10 -13.68 0.52
C ASP A 84 8.11 -14.90 1.44
N GLU A 85 7.16 -15.81 1.26
CA GLU A 85 7.00 -17.03 2.07
C GLU A 85 8.26 -17.90 2.08
N SER A 86 9.06 -17.82 1.02
CA SER A 86 10.32 -18.57 0.86
C SER A 86 11.47 -17.99 1.67
N TYR A 87 11.35 -16.75 2.14
CA TYR A 87 12.41 -15.97 2.79
C TYR A 87 11.99 -15.40 4.15
N ILE A 88 10.99 -15.99 4.81
CA ILE A 88 10.63 -15.62 6.18
C ILE A 88 11.70 -16.15 7.14
N GLU A 89 12.38 -15.23 7.84
CA GLU A 89 13.31 -15.56 8.92
C GLU A 89 12.60 -15.62 10.28
N GLY A 90 13.08 -16.49 11.16
CA GLY A 90 12.54 -16.65 12.51
C GLY A 90 11.06 -17.04 12.50
N ASP A 91 10.23 -16.30 13.24
CA ASP A 91 8.78 -16.49 13.27
C ASP A 91 8.02 -15.52 12.35
N GLY A 92 8.73 -14.71 11.55
CA GLY A 92 8.12 -13.76 10.62
C GLY A 92 7.40 -12.60 11.26
N THR A 93 7.73 -12.24 12.51
CA THR A 93 7.07 -11.16 13.27
C THR A 93 7.93 -9.90 13.42
N THR A 94 9.05 -9.80 12.71
CA THR A 94 9.92 -8.62 12.71
C THR A 94 9.77 -7.87 11.40
N LEU A 95 9.36 -6.60 11.49
CA LEU A 95 9.26 -5.67 10.37
C LEU A 95 10.44 -4.69 10.42
N VAL A 96 11.13 -4.52 9.29
CA VAL A 96 12.22 -3.53 9.14
C VAL A 96 11.79 -2.51 8.09
N ALA A 97 11.77 -1.22 8.44
CA ALA A 97 11.25 -0.21 7.52
C ALA A 97 12.04 -0.14 6.21
N VAL A 98 11.35 -0.07 5.07
CA VAL A 98 11.97 -0.05 3.73
C VAL A 98 12.88 1.16 3.50
N ASN A 99 12.66 2.24 4.24
CA ASN A 99 13.38 3.51 4.13
C ASN A 99 14.38 3.74 5.27
N ASP A 100 14.39 2.92 6.31
CA ASP A 100 15.27 3.05 7.46
C ASP A 100 15.53 1.68 8.12
N ALA A 101 16.71 1.12 7.86
CA ALA A 101 17.11 -0.17 8.40
C ALA A 101 17.30 -0.18 9.93
N ALA A 102 17.40 0.99 10.58
CA ALA A 102 17.46 1.10 12.03
C ALA A 102 16.06 1.04 12.68
N LEU A 103 15.01 1.23 11.88
CA LEU A 103 13.63 1.24 12.34
C LEU A 103 13.04 -0.17 12.26
N VAL A 104 13.13 -0.88 13.37
CA VAL A 104 12.67 -2.27 13.53
C VAL A 104 11.49 -2.32 14.49
N THR A 105 10.39 -2.94 14.06
CA THR A 105 9.15 -3.07 14.82
C THR A 105 8.73 -4.53 14.93
N SER A 106 8.31 -4.97 16.12
CA SER A 106 7.66 -6.27 16.30
C SER A 106 6.18 -6.16 15.94
N VAL A 107 5.68 -7.09 15.13
CA VAL A 107 4.26 -7.21 14.74
C VAL A 107 3.61 -8.47 15.32
N ARG A 108 4.28 -9.15 16.26
CA ARG A 108 3.85 -10.44 16.84
C ARG A 108 2.42 -10.45 17.35
N ASP A 109 2.03 -9.41 18.07
CA ASP A 109 0.76 -9.34 18.79
C ASP A 109 -0.34 -8.64 17.96
N LEU A 110 -0.05 -8.30 16.71
CA LEU A 110 -0.97 -7.62 15.82
C LEU A 110 -1.68 -8.62 14.91
N SER A 111 -2.98 -8.38 14.69
CA SER A 111 -3.73 -9.10 13.66
C SER A 111 -3.38 -8.56 12.28
N TYR A 112 -3.49 -9.38 11.24
CA TYR A 112 -3.25 -8.93 9.87
C TYR A 112 -4.23 -9.51 8.85
N HIS A 113 -4.29 -8.88 7.69
CA HIS A 113 -4.92 -9.43 6.49
C HIS A 113 -4.01 -9.24 5.26
N GLU A 114 -4.10 -10.15 4.29
CA GLU A 114 -3.36 -10.04 3.03
C GLU A 114 -4.02 -9.04 2.08
N LEU A 115 -3.25 -8.08 1.56
CA LEU A 115 -3.75 -7.05 0.66
C LEU A 115 -3.82 -7.51 -0.81
N LEU A 116 -2.90 -8.37 -1.24
CA LEU A 116 -2.86 -8.84 -2.62
C LEU A 116 -3.81 -10.02 -2.80
N GLN A 117 -4.93 -9.77 -3.48
CA GLN A 117 -5.94 -10.78 -3.77
C GLN A 117 -5.89 -11.17 -5.26
N PRO A 118 -6.00 -12.46 -5.62
CA PRO A 118 -6.03 -12.90 -7.01
C PRO A 118 -7.23 -12.32 -7.75
N VAL A 119 -6.98 -11.59 -8.84
CA VAL A 119 -8.04 -11.06 -9.73
C VAL A 119 -8.19 -11.88 -11.02
N VAL A 120 -7.12 -12.54 -11.45
CA VAL A 120 -7.05 -13.39 -12.64
C VAL A 120 -6.23 -14.64 -12.31
N ARG A 121 -6.69 -15.80 -12.75
CA ARG A 121 -5.97 -17.09 -12.70
C ARG A 121 -6.12 -17.80 -14.04
N ASP A 122 -5.00 -18.26 -14.60
CA ASP A 122 -4.97 -18.99 -15.87
C ASP A 122 -5.73 -18.32 -17.02
N GLY A 123 -5.67 -16.98 -17.08
CA GLY A 123 -6.36 -16.17 -18.09
C GLY A 123 -7.85 -15.92 -17.84
N ALA A 124 -8.42 -16.45 -16.76
CA ALA A 124 -9.81 -16.24 -16.38
C ALA A 124 -9.94 -15.35 -15.13
N ALA A 125 -11.04 -14.59 -15.04
CA ALA A 125 -11.33 -13.80 -13.85
C ALA A 125 -11.53 -14.71 -12.63
N ALA A 126 -10.86 -14.41 -11.52
CA ALA A 126 -10.94 -15.19 -10.29
C ALA A 126 -12.24 -14.90 -9.49
N ALA A 127 -12.85 -13.74 -9.73
CA ALA A 127 -14.10 -13.32 -9.11
C ALA A 127 -14.85 -12.34 -10.04
N PRO A 128 -16.17 -12.13 -9.84
CA PRO A 128 -16.91 -11.06 -10.51
C PRO A 128 -16.30 -9.68 -10.24
N ARG A 129 -16.47 -8.76 -11.19
CA ARG A 129 -16.02 -7.38 -11.01
C ARG A 129 -16.83 -6.71 -9.89
N GLU A 130 -16.12 -6.08 -8.96
CA GLU A 130 -16.71 -5.23 -7.91
C GLU A 130 -17.51 -4.07 -8.52
N SER A 131 -18.67 -3.74 -7.92
CA SER A 131 -19.47 -2.58 -8.33
C SER A 131 -18.84 -1.27 -7.83
N ILE A 132 -19.22 -0.14 -8.43
CA ILE A 132 -18.71 1.17 -8.00
C ILE A 132 -19.17 1.53 -6.59
N GLU A 133 -20.35 1.09 -6.18
CA GLU A 133 -20.89 1.29 -4.83
C GLU A 133 -20.09 0.52 -3.78
N ALA A 134 -19.76 -0.74 -4.08
CA ALA A 134 -18.92 -1.57 -3.22
C ALA A 134 -17.51 -0.98 -3.10
N ALA A 135 -16.90 -0.58 -4.23
CA ALA A 135 -15.59 0.07 -4.23
C ALA A 135 -15.59 1.39 -3.43
N ARG A 136 -16.67 2.19 -3.53
CA ARG A 136 -16.85 3.43 -2.75
C ARG A 136 -16.99 3.15 -1.27
N ALA A 137 -17.82 2.18 -0.89
CA ALA A 137 -18.02 1.78 0.51
C ALA A 137 -16.70 1.31 1.12
N ARG A 138 -16.00 0.39 0.44
CA ARG A 138 -14.69 -0.10 0.87
C ARG A 138 -13.65 1.01 1.02
N CYS A 139 -13.61 1.97 0.10
CA CYS A 139 -12.71 3.13 0.21
C CYS A 139 -13.05 4.00 1.44
N LYS A 140 -14.35 4.27 1.66
CA LYS A 140 -14.81 5.02 2.82
C LYS A 140 -14.45 4.31 4.12
N ASP A 141 -14.74 3.02 4.23
CA ASP A 141 -14.49 2.23 5.43
C ASP A 141 -12.99 2.14 5.73
N ALA A 142 -12.15 1.99 4.70
CA ALA A 142 -10.69 2.01 4.85
C ALA A 142 -10.15 3.37 5.33
N LEU A 143 -10.73 4.48 4.85
CA LEU A 143 -10.36 5.83 5.32
C LEU A 143 -10.87 6.10 6.74
N ASP A 144 -12.02 5.56 7.13
CA ASP A 144 -12.56 5.72 8.48
C ASP A 144 -11.72 4.93 9.49
N ALA A 145 -11.29 3.72 9.14
CA ALA A 145 -10.45 2.87 9.98
C ALA A 145 -9.03 3.42 10.18
N LEU A 146 -8.52 4.27 9.27
CA LEU A 146 -7.15 4.80 9.36
C LEU A 146 -7.04 5.88 10.45
N ASP A 147 -6.00 5.81 11.28
CA ASP A 147 -5.74 6.81 12.32
C ASP A 147 -5.69 8.25 11.71
N PRO A 148 -6.35 9.24 12.33
CA PRO A 148 -6.32 10.64 11.90
C PRO A 148 -4.93 11.21 11.63
N VAL A 149 -3.87 10.76 12.31
CA VAL A 149 -2.49 11.26 12.09
C VAL A 149 -2.00 11.05 10.66
N TYR A 150 -2.47 10.00 9.98
CA TYR A 150 -2.15 9.67 8.59
C TYR A 150 -3.05 10.41 7.58
N LYS A 151 -4.21 10.93 8.01
CA LYS A 151 -5.22 11.58 7.14
C LYS A 151 -5.04 13.08 7.00
N ARG A 152 -4.12 13.68 7.77
CA ARG A 152 -3.86 15.13 7.74
C ARG A 152 -3.28 15.55 6.39
N PHE A 153 -3.84 16.61 5.80
CA PHE A 153 -3.29 17.19 4.57
C PHE A 153 -1.95 17.91 4.80
N LEU A 154 -1.73 18.44 6.02
CA LEU A 154 -0.49 19.12 6.39
C LEU A 154 0.33 18.22 7.30
N TYR A 155 1.54 17.90 6.87
CA TYR A 155 2.50 17.09 7.61
C TYR A 155 1.89 15.80 8.21
N PRO A 156 1.30 14.92 7.37
CA PRO A 156 0.82 13.62 7.85
C PRO A 156 1.99 12.81 8.44
N GLN A 157 1.68 11.94 9.39
CA GLN A 157 2.65 10.97 9.85
C GLN A 157 2.97 9.98 8.71
N SER A 158 4.23 9.57 8.60
CA SER A 158 4.61 8.52 7.64
C SER A 158 4.01 7.19 8.10
N TYR A 159 3.26 6.54 7.21
CA TYR A 159 2.77 5.18 7.44
C TYR A 159 3.91 4.17 7.28
N MET A 160 4.03 3.25 8.23
CA MET A 160 5.13 2.29 8.27
C MET A 160 4.97 1.22 7.20
N VAL A 161 6.01 1.03 6.38
CA VAL A 161 6.10 -0.07 5.42
C VAL A 161 7.46 -0.72 5.58
N GLY A 162 7.49 -2.05 5.71
CA GLY A 162 8.72 -2.84 5.84
C GLY A 162 8.67 -4.13 5.05
#